data_AF-A0A9E0HD71-F1
#
_entry.id   AF-A0A9E0HD71-F1
#
_cell.length_a   1.000
_cell.length_b   1.000
_cell.length_c   1.000
_cell.angle_alpha   90.00
_cell.angle_beta   90.00
_cell.angle_gamma   90.00
#
_symmetry.space_group_name_H-M   'P 1'
#
loop_
_entity.id
_entity.type
_entity.pdbx_description
1 polymer ?
#
loop_
_entity_poly.entity_id
_entity_poly.type
_entity_poly.pdbx_seq_one_letter_code
_entity_poly.pdbx_strand_id
1 'polypeptide(L)'
;MKHLFRGPALRVSQPIGDFWVAVIPARILLLASAPDRLRVVVDEGDPTSLTEWKQGKAMLGSQRGLNDQKLKEVGAYVDALDATFPNAIIISANSDLATASQEETKDAASAKTNEKQDWFIDYDEDDQEEKHPHLVIPANPRQAAIVDGQHRLFGFFHSKIETRRDFRLVCAVFFEMPLPLQATVFATINTKQTPVPRAMALNLFGYNVEDEAAEVWSPTKLAVFIARRLNWQEDSPLFGKIKIDAADAPTPSRLPGANRALSLAAVVDGVAHLLSNTASQDANTLKSERTLRRRKRRDLPNDGPLLRAWYLAEADRSIFEVVREFCMAANDVFWKNAPTGSMLVRAVGVRALFSFLLQAGETLGVPASPPNDRQQFVTEFGAHARRALSKASSIDFTDVFFEASGRGQARITNVLLISNGILSIDSLPEGDSNDYRRVLGVALDRS
;
A
#
# COMPACT_ATOMS: atom_id res chain seq x y z
N MET A 1 27.34 -22.36 19.94
CA MET A 1 26.96 -21.35 20.97
C MET A 1 25.97 -22.00 21.93
N LYS A 2 25.95 -21.63 23.22
CA LYS A 2 25.00 -22.20 24.21
C LYS A 2 23.55 -21.69 24.05
N HIS A 3 23.36 -20.55 23.40
CA HIS A 3 22.06 -19.92 23.13
C HIS A 3 22.10 -19.21 21.77
N LEU A 4 20.94 -19.08 21.10
CA LEU A 4 20.79 -18.24 19.89
C LEU A 4 20.79 -16.75 20.24
N PHE A 5 20.25 -16.40 21.42
CA PHE A 5 20.19 -15.03 21.89
C PHE A 5 20.18 -14.97 23.41
N ARG A 6 20.90 -13.99 23.94
CA ARG A 6 20.80 -13.50 25.32
C ARG A 6 20.82 -11.99 25.25
N GLY A 7 19.86 -11.32 25.87
CA GLY A 7 19.82 -9.87 25.90
C GLY A 7 18.93 -9.32 27.01
N PRO A 8 19.10 -8.04 27.37
CA PRO A 8 18.31 -7.41 28.42
C PRO A 8 16.82 -7.49 28.14
N ALA A 9 16.04 -7.72 29.20
CA ALA A 9 14.60 -7.75 29.16
C ALA A 9 14.03 -6.89 30.28
N LEU A 10 12.81 -6.39 30.10
CA LEU A 10 12.07 -5.62 31.10
C LEU A 10 10.76 -6.33 31.43
N ARG A 11 10.51 -6.61 32.71
CA ARG A 11 9.23 -7.16 33.15
C ARG A 11 8.17 -6.07 33.08
N VAL A 12 7.04 -6.39 32.49
CA VAL A 12 5.86 -5.52 32.43
C VAL A 12 4.69 -6.27 33.04
N SER A 13 4.06 -5.68 34.05
CA SER A 13 2.88 -6.24 34.71
C SER A 13 1.64 -5.44 34.34
N GLN A 14 0.63 -6.13 33.81
CA GLN A 14 -0.64 -5.56 33.38
C GLN A 14 -1.80 -6.46 33.81
N PRO A 15 -3.07 -6.00 33.75
CA PRO A 15 -4.22 -6.83 34.15
C PRO A 15 -4.36 -8.15 33.38
N ILE A 16 -3.81 -8.23 32.16
CA ILE A 16 -3.80 -9.43 31.33
C ILE A 16 -2.77 -10.48 31.80
N GLY A 17 -1.85 -10.09 32.69
CA GLY A 17 -0.72 -10.88 33.16
C GLY A 17 0.60 -10.18 32.92
N ASP A 18 1.68 -10.87 33.31
CA ASP A 18 3.04 -10.40 33.13
C ASP A 18 3.61 -10.83 31.78
N PHE A 19 4.43 -9.96 31.20
CA PHE A 19 5.21 -10.26 30.00
C PHE A 19 6.54 -9.51 30.03
N TRP A 20 7.39 -9.82 29.07
CA TRP A 20 8.74 -9.28 28.99
C TRP A 20 8.93 -8.47 27.72
N VAL A 21 9.54 -7.30 27.83
CA VAL A 21 9.93 -6.49 26.68
C VAL A 21 11.42 -6.66 26.43
N ALA A 22 11.78 -7.08 25.21
CA ALA A 22 13.16 -7.26 24.79
C ALA A 22 13.37 -6.77 23.36
N VAL A 23 14.62 -6.44 23.02
CA VAL A 23 15.01 -6.03 21.66
C VAL A 23 15.73 -7.19 20.99
N ILE A 24 15.06 -7.83 20.05
CA ILE A 24 15.53 -9.09 19.44
C ILE A 24 15.79 -8.86 17.94
N PRO A 25 16.95 -9.30 17.39
CA PRO A 25 17.20 -9.22 15.96
C PRO A 25 16.18 -10.04 15.16
N ALA A 26 15.74 -9.51 14.01
CA ALA A 26 14.75 -10.18 13.16
C ALA A 26 15.20 -11.59 12.74
N ARG A 27 16.49 -11.80 12.42
CA ARG A 27 17.06 -13.12 12.11
C ARG A 27 16.83 -14.15 13.23
N ILE A 28 16.97 -13.74 14.49
CA ILE A 28 16.80 -14.63 15.64
C ILE A 28 15.33 -14.98 15.79
N LEU A 29 14.44 -13.99 15.64
CA LEU A 29 13.00 -14.21 15.70
C LEU A 29 12.53 -15.13 14.57
N LEU A 30 13.06 -14.96 13.36
CA LEU A 30 12.75 -15.85 12.23
C LEU A 30 13.14 -17.29 12.55
N LEU A 31 14.36 -17.52 13.06
CA LEU A 31 14.79 -18.86 13.48
C LEU A 31 13.92 -19.42 14.61
N ALA A 32 13.54 -18.59 15.59
CA ALA A 32 12.84 -19.04 16.78
C ALA A 32 11.31 -19.16 16.60
N SER A 33 10.74 -18.64 15.51
CA SER A 33 9.28 -18.66 15.25
C SER A 33 8.88 -19.33 13.93
N ALA A 34 9.78 -19.49 12.96
CA ALA A 34 9.49 -20.17 11.72
C ALA A 34 9.43 -21.70 11.90
N PRO A 35 8.56 -22.41 11.17
CA PRO A 35 8.59 -23.86 11.04
C PRO A 35 9.99 -24.37 10.67
N ASP A 36 10.36 -25.57 11.12
CA ASP A 36 11.72 -26.13 10.93
C ASP A 36 12.18 -26.14 9.45
N ARG A 37 11.26 -26.31 8.48
CA ARG A 37 11.56 -26.24 7.03
C ARG A 37 11.92 -24.84 6.52
N LEU A 38 11.49 -23.79 7.19
CA LEU A 38 11.83 -22.40 6.84
C LEU A 38 13.13 -21.92 7.50
N ARG A 39 13.67 -22.66 8.48
CA ARG A 39 14.98 -22.36 9.09
C ARG A 39 16.12 -22.57 8.10
N VAL A 40 16.03 -23.61 7.26
CA VAL A 40 17.02 -23.91 6.20
C VAL A 40 17.17 -22.70 5.25
N VAL A 41 16.06 -22.05 4.88
CA VAL A 41 16.05 -20.85 4.03
C VAL A 41 16.71 -19.63 4.72
N VAL A 42 16.61 -19.54 6.05
CA VAL A 42 17.26 -18.46 6.84
C VAL A 42 18.76 -18.70 6.94
N ASP A 43 19.18 -19.96 7.18
CA ASP A 43 20.58 -20.31 7.39
C ASP A 43 21.41 -20.35 6.10
N GLU A 44 20.83 -20.77 4.96
CA GLU A 44 21.57 -20.90 3.70
C GLU A 44 21.60 -19.62 2.85
N GLY A 45 20.79 -18.61 3.18
CA GLY A 45 20.79 -17.32 2.48
C GLY A 45 20.38 -17.38 1.00
N ASP A 46 19.91 -18.53 0.50
CA ASP A 46 19.57 -18.74 -0.92
C ASP A 46 18.07 -18.45 -1.19
N PRO A 47 17.74 -17.42 -2.00
CA PRO A 47 16.37 -17.09 -2.38
C PRO A 47 15.73 -18.07 -3.37
N THR A 48 16.43 -19.09 -3.87
CA THR A 48 15.88 -20.09 -4.81
C THR A 48 14.83 -21.00 -4.18
N SER A 49 14.67 -20.98 -2.86
CA SER A 49 13.63 -21.67 -2.10
C SER A 49 12.22 -21.07 -2.25
N LEU A 50 11.82 -20.65 -3.44
CA LEU A 50 10.42 -20.34 -3.73
C LEU A 50 9.51 -21.56 -3.45
N THR A 51 10.05 -22.77 -3.56
CA THR A 51 9.32 -24.02 -3.33
C THR A 51 9.18 -24.34 -1.84
N GLU A 52 10.23 -24.21 -1.03
CA GLU A 52 10.12 -24.47 0.42
C GLU A 52 9.48 -23.29 1.15
N TRP A 53 9.61 -22.05 0.65
CA TRP A 53 8.77 -20.92 1.07
C TRP A 53 7.29 -21.20 0.83
N LYS A 54 6.92 -21.67 -0.37
CA LYS A 54 5.52 -22.03 -0.69
C LYS A 54 5.00 -23.14 0.23
N GLN A 55 5.82 -24.16 0.50
CA GLN A 55 5.46 -25.26 1.40
C GLN A 55 5.40 -24.83 2.88
N GLY A 56 6.37 -24.03 3.34
CA GLY A 56 6.43 -23.48 4.70
C GLY A 56 5.30 -22.49 4.98
N LYS A 57 4.90 -21.71 3.97
CA LYS A 57 3.73 -20.81 4.02
C LYS A 57 2.42 -21.58 4.21
N ALA A 58 2.28 -22.77 3.62
CA ALA A 58 1.11 -23.62 3.84
C ALA A 58 1.05 -24.12 5.29
N MET A 59 2.20 -24.41 5.91
CA MET A 59 2.32 -24.84 7.31
C MET A 59 2.13 -23.71 8.33
N LEU A 60 2.35 -22.45 7.96
CA LEU A 60 1.96 -21.27 8.75
C LEU A 60 0.42 -21.06 8.78
N GLY A 61 -0.35 -21.87 8.03
CA GLY A 61 -1.77 -21.72 7.72
C GLY A 61 -2.79 -21.93 8.86
N SER A 62 -2.38 -22.17 10.10
CA SER A 62 -3.29 -22.16 11.27
C SER A 62 -3.57 -20.73 11.79
N GLN A 63 -2.77 -19.74 11.39
CA GLN A 63 -2.96 -18.31 11.65
C GLN A 63 -3.23 -17.61 10.32
N ARG A 64 -4.05 -16.53 10.30
CA ARG A 64 -4.60 -15.88 9.08
C ARG A 64 -3.64 -15.98 7.89
N GLY A 65 -4.04 -16.70 6.84
CA GLY A 65 -3.22 -16.95 5.65
C GLY A 65 -2.43 -15.71 5.25
N LEU A 66 -1.10 -15.81 5.33
CA LEU A 66 -0.21 -14.68 5.07
C LEU A 66 -0.43 -14.17 3.65
N ASN A 67 -0.96 -12.95 3.53
CA ASN A 67 -1.08 -12.26 2.26
C ASN A 67 0.31 -12.00 1.65
N ASP A 68 0.59 -12.62 0.50
CA ASP A 68 1.87 -12.55 -0.22
C ASP A 68 2.21 -11.13 -0.66
N GLN A 69 1.20 -10.42 -1.16
CA GLN A 69 1.32 -9.05 -1.63
C GLN A 69 1.75 -8.13 -0.48
N LYS A 70 1.13 -8.31 0.70
CA LYS A 70 1.49 -7.55 1.90
C LYS A 70 2.90 -7.87 2.39
N LEU A 71 3.36 -9.12 2.28
CA LEU A 71 4.73 -9.50 2.64
C LEU A 71 5.76 -8.86 1.71
N LYS A 72 5.50 -8.85 0.40
CA LYS A 72 6.34 -8.15 -0.59
C LYS A 72 6.40 -6.65 -0.33
N GLU A 73 5.27 -6.04 0.01
CA GLU A 73 5.20 -4.62 0.37
C GLU A 73 6.03 -4.31 1.62
N VAL A 74 5.94 -5.16 2.65
CA VAL A 74 6.78 -5.03 3.85
C VAL A 74 8.25 -5.24 3.52
N GLY A 75 8.61 -6.23 2.70
CA GLY A 75 10.01 -6.43 2.27
C GLY A 75 10.58 -5.20 1.55
N ALA A 76 9.80 -4.61 0.64
CA ALA A 76 10.17 -3.36 -0.04
C ALA A 76 10.28 -2.17 0.93
N TYR A 77 9.51 -2.15 2.02
CA TYR A 77 9.61 -1.15 3.08
C TYR A 77 10.85 -1.37 3.96
N VAL A 78 11.16 -2.62 4.34
CA VAL A 78 12.37 -2.98 5.11
C VAL A 78 13.64 -2.52 4.40
N ASP A 79 13.67 -2.59 3.07
CA ASP A 79 14.80 -2.14 2.26
C ASP A 79 14.94 -0.60 2.21
N ALA A 80 13.89 0.16 2.57
CA ALA A 80 13.91 1.63 2.56
C ALA A 80 14.94 2.21 3.54
N LEU A 81 15.43 3.42 3.25
CA LEU A 81 16.44 4.08 4.09
C LEU A 81 15.89 4.43 5.48
N ASP A 82 14.64 4.90 5.52
CA ASP A 82 13.89 5.34 6.71
C ASP A 82 12.98 4.25 7.29
N ALA A 83 13.25 2.97 6.96
CA ALA A 83 12.50 1.84 7.47
C ALA A 83 12.55 1.80 9.01
N THR A 84 11.39 1.82 9.67
CA THR A 84 11.28 1.81 11.12
C THR A 84 10.13 0.91 11.59
N PHE A 85 10.36 0.15 12.66
CA PHE A 85 9.38 -0.71 13.30
C PHE A 85 9.30 -0.38 14.79
N PRO A 86 8.68 0.76 15.17
CA PRO A 86 8.61 1.17 16.57
C PRO A 86 7.63 0.31 17.39
N ASN A 87 6.64 -0.30 16.72
CA ASN A 87 5.63 -1.11 17.37
C ASN A 87 6.16 -2.50 17.70
N ALA A 88 5.81 -3.03 18.87
CA ALA A 88 6.26 -4.34 19.30
C ALA A 88 5.73 -5.48 18.40
N ILE A 89 6.52 -6.54 18.24
CA ILE A 89 6.07 -7.87 17.81
C ILE A 89 5.58 -8.61 19.05
N ILE A 90 4.39 -9.20 19.00
CA ILE A 90 3.82 -9.91 20.15
C ILE A 90 4.06 -11.39 19.97
N ILE A 91 4.70 -11.99 20.97
CA ILE A 91 5.22 -13.36 20.91
C ILE A 91 4.64 -14.14 22.08
N SER A 92 4.14 -15.34 21.78
CA SER A 92 3.81 -16.37 22.76
C SER A 92 4.90 -17.44 22.72
N ALA A 93 5.84 -17.35 23.66
CA ALA A 93 6.89 -18.35 23.85
C ALA A 93 6.37 -19.55 24.65
N ASN A 94 6.96 -20.73 24.42
CA ASN A 94 6.69 -21.97 25.14
C ASN A 94 5.23 -22.46 25.13
N SER A 95 4.39 -21.98 24.20
CA SER A 95 2.98 -22.43 24.11
C SER A 95 2.82 -23.79 23.44
N ASP A 96 1.84 -24.58 23.91
CA ASP A 96 1.55 -25.96 23.44
C ASP A 96 1.13 -26.10 21.98
N LEU A 97 0.76 -25.01 21.31
CA LEU A 97 0.44 -25.03 19.88
C LEU A 97 1.64 -24.97 18.96
N ALA A 98 2.81 -24.55 19.45
CA ALA A 98 4.06 -24.63 18.69
C ALA A 98 4.45 -26.08 18.35
N THR A 99 3.90 -27.04 19.09
CA THR A 99 4.09 -28.48 18.93
C THR A 99 2.96 -29.16 18.16
N ALA A 100 1.78 -28.52 18.02
CA ALA A 100 0.60 -29.12 17.40
C ALA A 100 0.64 -29.12 15.85
N SER A 101 1.53 -28.35 15.22
CA SER A 101 1.77 -28.42 13.77
C SER A 101 2.73 -29.54 13.35
N GLN A 102 3.08 -30.46 14.26
CA GLN A 102 3.99 -31.60 14.02
C GLN A 102 3.32 -32.97 14.24
N GLU A 103 2.03 -33.12 13.96
CA GLU A 103 1.41 -34.45 13.83
C GLU A 103 1.32 -34.84 12.36
N GLU A 104 2.40 -35.42 11.83
CA GLU A 104 2.53 -36.29 10.65
C GLU A 104 4.06 -36.45 10.44
N THR A 105 4.75 -37.52 10.85
CA THR A 105 4.54 -38.95 10.63
C THR A 105 5.23 -39.73 11.75
N LYS A 106 4.53 -40.68 12.38
CA LYS A 106 5.16 -41.70 13.23
C LYS A 106 5.72 -42.81 12.35
N ASP A 107 6.97 -42.64 11.90
CA ASP A 107 7.81 -43.79 11.56
C ASP A 107 9.08 -43.72 12.41
N ALA A 108 9.13 -44.63 13.38
CA ALA A 108 10.21 -44.79 14.32
C ALA A 108 11.38 -45.52 13.65
N ALA A 109 12.55 -44.88 13.59
CA ALA A 109 13.80 -45.45 14.10
C ALA A 109 14.98 -44.50 13.83
N SER A 110 15.72 -44.19 14.90
CA SER A 110 17.08 -43.63 14.89
C SER A 110 17.24 -42.15 14.51
N ALA A 111 16.98 -41.26 15.47
CA ALA A 111 17.80 -40.06 15.66
C ALA A 111 17.88 -39.74 17.15
N LYS A 112 19.10 -39.57 17.66
CA LYS A 112 19.36 -39.08 19.02
C LYS A 112 18.55 -37.80 19.25
N THR A 113 17.75 -37.80 20.31
CA THR A 113 16.83 -36.75 20.75
C THR A 113 17.56 -35.41 20.88
N ASN A 114 17.33 -34.50 19.94
CA ASN A 114 17.66 -33.08 20.09
C ASN A 114 16.38 -32.40 20.63
N GLU A 115 16.10 -32.57 21.92
CA GLU A 115 14.92 -31.97 22.56
C GLU A 115 14.92 -30.45 22.37
N LYS A 116 13.77 -29.90 21.96
CA LYS A 116 13.59 -28.45 21.85
C LYS A 116 13.59 -27.86 23.26
N GLN A 117 14.27 -26.74 23.44
CA GLN A 117 14.47 -26.09 24.73
C GLN A 117 13.57 -24.86 24.87
N ASP A 118 12.97 -24.70 26.04
CA ASP A 118 12.12 -23.56 26.35
C ASP A 118 12.93 -22.27 26.51
N TRP A 119 12.32 -21.15 26.12
CA TRP A 119 12.85 -19.82 26.37
C TRP A 119 12.74 -19.54 27.87
N PHE A 120 13.66 -18.76 28.44
CA PHE A 120 13.64 -18.44 29.87
C PHE A 120 14.24 -17.06 30.17
N ILE A 121 14.04 -16.60 31.40
CA ILE A 121 14.67 -15.38 31.94
C ILE A 121 15.82 -15.79 32.84
N ASP A 122 16.99 -15.30 32.52
CA ASP A 122 18.22 -15.42 33.28
C ASP A 122 18.45 -14.14 34.10
N TYR A 123 19.08 -14.27 35.27
CA TYR A 123 19.41 -13.14 36.13
C TYR A 123 20.90 -13.19 36.41
N ASP A 124 21.63 -12.10 36.16
CA ASP A 124 23.06 -12.06 36.47
C ASP A 124 23.27 -12.22 37.99
N GLU A 125 24.08 -13.21 38.39
CA GLU A 125 24.34 -13.54 39.79
C GLU A 125 25.28 -12.51 40.47
N ASP A 126 26.05 -11.75 39.68
CA ASP A 126 27.11 -10.85 40.14
C ASP A 126 26.66 -9.40 40.39
N ASP A 127 25.40 -9.05 40.10
CA ASP A 127 24.90 -7.67 40.25
C ASP A 127 24.23 -7.48 41.63
N GLN A 128 24.97 -6.89 42.57
CA GLN A 128 24.55 -6.80 43.98
C GLN A 128 23.47 -5.76 44.26
N GLU A 129 23.14 -4.88 43.31
CA GLU A 129 22.18 -3.79 43.55
C GLU A 129 20.94 -3.82 42.64
N GLU A 130 21.01 -4.37 41.41
CA GLU A 130 19.84 -4.59 40.57
C GLU A 130 19.99 -5.87 39.73
N LYS A 131 19.21 -6.93 40.02
CA LYS A 131 19.20 -8.15 39.20
C LYS A 131 18.60 -7.83 37.83
N HIS A 132 19.43 -7.47 36.86
CA HIS A 132 18.97 -7.19 35.50
C HIS A 132 18.55 -8.49 34.78
N PRO A 133 17.27 -8.63 34.43
CA PRO A 133 16.77 -9.84 33.78
C PRO A 133 17.18 -9.87 32.30
N HIS A 134 17.60 -11.04 31.86
CA HIS A 134 18.00 -11.32 30.49
C HIS A 134 17.08 -12.36 29.86
N LEU A 135 16.48 -12.03 28.72
CA LEU A 135 15.77 -13.03 27.92
C LEU A 135 16.79 -13.93 27.21
N VAL A 136 16.64 -15.23 27.39
CA VAL A 136 17.46 -16.26 26.75
C VAL A 136 16.60 -17.08 25.78
N ILE A 137 17.05 -17.12 24.52
CA ILE A 137 16.54 -18.01 23.48
C ILE A 137 17.60 -19.10 23.27
N PRO A 138 17.31 -20.37 23.61
CA PRO A 138 18.29 -21.45 23.51
C PRO A 138 18.79 -21.71 22.09
N ALA A 139 19.83 -22.55 21.95
CA ALA A 139 20.40 -22.92 20.64
C ALA A 139 19.39 -23.68 19.75
N ASN A 140 18.58 -24.53 20.37
CA ASN A 140 17.50 -25.29 19.72
C ASN A 140 16.16 -24.93 20.37
N PRO A 141 15.61 -23.74 20.12
CA PRO A 141 14.46 -23.25 20.87
C PRO A 141 13.18 -23.96 20.45
N ARG A 142 12.28 -24.17 21.42
CA ARG A 142 10.87 -24.44 21.15
C ARG A 142 10.32 -23.28 20.33
N GLN A 143 9.53 -23.62 19.32
CA GLN A 143 9.00 -22.62 18.39
C GLN A 143 8.07 -21.67 19.16
N ALA A 144 8.19 -20.38 18.91
CA ALA A 144 7.30 -19.37 19.48
C ALA A 144 6.22 -18.98 18.46
N ALA A 145 5.00 -18.74 18.95
CA ALA A 145 3.90 -18.26 18.12
C ALA A 145 3.92 -16.73 18.03
N ILE A 146 3.75 -16.17 16.83
CA ILE A 146 3.64 -14.73 16.63
C ILE A 146 2.17 -14.33 16.69
N VAL A 147 1.75 -13.70 17.79
CA VAL A 147 0.36 -13.30 18.03
C VAL A 147 0.00 -12.05 17.21
N ASP A 148 0.92 -11.09 17.11
CA ASP A 148 0.78 -9.91 16.25
C ASP A 148 2.12 -9.53 15.64
N GLY A 149 2.09 -9.01 14.41
CA GLY A 149 3.29 -8.62 13.68
C GLY A 149 3.83 -9.68 12.72
N GLN A 150 3.06 -10.74 12.43
CA GLN A 150 3.46 -11.79 11.48
C GLN A 150 3.93 -11.25 10.12
N HIS A 151 3.19 -10.30 9.52
CA HIS A 151 3.58 -9.70 8.24
C HIS A 151 4.85 -8.84 8.37
N ARG A 152 5.07 -8.23 9.54
CA ARG A 152 6.25 -7.40 9.83
C ARG A 152 7.49 -8.27 9.94
N LEU A 153 7.41 -9.37 10.69
CA LEU A 153 8.53 -10.30 10.85
C LEU A 153 8.81 -11.10 9.57
N PHE A 154 7.80 -11.71 8.97
CA PHE A 154 8.00 -12.53 7.77
C PHE A 154 8.25 -11.72 6.50
N GLY A 155 7.99 -10.41 6.51
CA GLY A 155 8.35 -9.51 5.42
C GLY A 155 9.87 -9.43 5.19
N PHE A 156 10.68 -9.71 6.21
CA PHE A 156 12.14 -9.76 6.09
C PHE A 156 12.64 -10.87 5.14
N PHE A 157 11.83 -11.91 4.86
CA PHE A 157 12.15 -12.89 3.82
C PHE A 157 12.14 -12.28 2.40
N HIS A 158 11.40 -11.19 2.20
CA HIS A 158 11.33 -10.48 0.92
C HIS A 158 12.26 -9.27 0.83
N SER A 159 13.06 -9.01 1.87
CA SER A 159 14.13 -8.02 1.85
C SER A 159 15.22 -8.45 0.87
N LYS A 160 15.65 -7.55 -0.02
CA LYS A 160 16.76 -7.81 -0.95
C LYS A 160 18.12 -7.55 -0.32
N ILE A 161 18.15 -6.87 0.82
CA ILE A 161 19.36 -6.53 1.55
C ILE A 161 19.48 -7.47 2.75
N GLU A 162 20.47 -8.36 2.73
CA GLU A 162 20.65 -9.41 3.75
C GLU A 162 20.89 -8.82 5.15
N THR A 163 21.68 -7.75 5.24
CA THR A 163 21.98 -7.06 6.51
C THR A 163 20.73 -6.46 7.18
N ARG A 164 19.61 -6.32 6.47
CA ARG A 164 18.35 -5.87 7.09
C ARG A 164 17.76 -6.91 8.05
N ARG A 165 18.13 -8.19 7.93
CA ARG A 165 17.70 -9.22 8.90
C ARG A 165 18.31 -9.01 10.29
N ASP A 166 19.27 -8.11 10.44
CA ASP A 166 19.81 -7.68 11.74
C ASP A 166 18.99 -6.57 12.41
N PHE A 167 17.90 -6.12 11.78
CA PHE A 167 16.98 -5.15 12.36
C PHE A 167 16.53 -5.60 13.75
N ARG A 168 16.76 -4.72 14.71
CA ARG A 168 16.39 -4.91 16.10
C ARG A 168 14.92 -4.54 16.28
N LEU A 169 14.10 -5.54 16.59
CA LEU A 169 12.66 -5.38 16.76
C LEU A 169 12.31 -5.38 18.24
N VAL A 170 11.47 -4.42 18.64
CA VAL A 170 10.86 -4.42 19.97
C VAL A 170 9.92 -5.62 20.05
N CYS A 171 10.04 -6.43 21.09
CA CYS A 171 9.26 -7.65 21.26
C CYS A 171 8.58 -7.64 22.63
N ALA A 172 7.28 -7.97 22.65
CA ALA A 172 6.53 -8.27 23.86
C ALA A 172 6.36 -9.80 23.94
N VAL A 173 7.09 -10.42 24.86
CA VAL A 173 7.21 -11.87 25.02
C VAL A 173 6.39 -12.33 26.22
N PHE A 174 5.33 -13.07 25.94
CA PHE A 174 4.53 -13.76 26.93
C PHE A 174 4.95 -15.22 26.98
N PHE A 175 5.16 -15.74 28.19
CA PHE A 175 5.41 -17.15 28.39
C PHE A 175 4.09 -17.89 28.55
N GLU A 176 3.95 -19.01 27.84
CA GLU A 176 2.84 -19.96 28.00
C GLU A 176 1.44 -19.32 27.81
N MET A 177 1.31 -18.33 26.92
CA MET A 177 0.03 -17.67 26.68
C MET A 177 -1.00 -18.68 26.14
N PRO A 178 -2.15 -18.90 26.83
CA PRO A 178 -3.19 -19.80 26.34
C PRO A 178 -3.80 -19.32 25.01
N LEU A 179 -4.19 -20.24 24.13
CA LEU A 179 -4.77 -19.91 22.82
C LEU A 179 -5.96 -18.93 22.88
N PRO A 180 -6.93 -19.05 23.81
CA PRO A 180 -8.02 -18.08 23.91
C PRO A 180 -7.53 -16.66 24.20
N LEU A 181 -6.45 -16.53 24.98
CA LEU A 181 -5.86 -15.24 25.31
C LEU A 181 -5.11 -14.66 24.10
N GLN A 182 -4.36 -15.49 23.35
CA GLN A 182 -3.74 -15.09 22.10
C GLN A 182 -4.77 -14.53 21.10
N ALA A 183 -5.90 -15.23 20.93
CA ALA A 183 -6.99 -14.79 20.05
C ALA A 183 -7.60 -13.45 20.52
N THR A 184 -7.76 -13.28 21.83
CA THR A 184 -8.29 -12.04 22.42
C THR A 184 -7.35 -10.85 22.20
N VAL A 185 -6.05 -11.03 22.45
CA VAL A 185 -5.03 -10.00 22.21
C VAL A 185 -4.99 -9.63 20.73
N PHE A 186 -4.92 -10.63 19.86
CA PHE A 186 -4.93 -10.44 18.40
C PHE A 186 -6.14 -9.64 17.92
N ALA A 187 -7.34 -10.05 18.33
CA ALA A 187 -8.59 -9.39 17.95
C ALA A 187 -8.66 -7.96 18.49
N THR A 188 -8.25 -7.74 19.73
CA THR A 188 -8.30 -6.42 20.37
C THR A 188 -7.40 -5.41 19.65
N ILE A 189 -6.17 -5.81 19.32
CA ILE A 189 -5.20 -4.94 18.65
C ILE A 189 -5.66 -4.60 17.23
N ASN A 190 -6.08 -5.61 16.47
CA ASN A 190 -6.45 -5.42 15.08
C ASN A 190 -7.80 -4.70 14.90
N THR A 191 -8.76 -4.90 15.81
CA THR A 191 -10.08 -4.26 15.71
C THR A 191 -10.09 -2.82 16.23
N LYS A 192 -9.32 -2.51 17.28
CA LYS A 192 -9.31 -1.16 17.88
C LYS A 192 -8.41 -0.16 17.12
N GLN A 193 -7.40 -0.63 16.39
CA GLN A 193 -6.58 0.26 15.57
C GLN A 193 -7.36 0.76 14.36
N THR A 194 -7.72 2.05 14.35
CA THR A 194 -8.31 2.68 13.17
C THR A 194 -7.19 3.10 12.22
N PRO A 195 -7.19 2.66 10.95
CA PRO A 195 -6.20 3.11 9.98
C PRO A 195 -6.23 4.62 9.82
N VAL A 196 -5.05 5.25 9.74
CA VAL A 196 -4.95 6.68 9.43
C VAL A 196 -5.60 6.93 8.06
N PRO A 197 -6.60 7.82 7.95
CA PRO A 197 -7.23 8.11 6.68
C PRO A 197 -6.20 8.59 5.66
N ARG A 198 -6.24 8.04 4.44
CA ARG A 198 -5.26 8.35 3.38
C ARG A 198 -5.14 9.85 3.09
N ALA A 199 -6.25 10.59 3.09
CA ALA A 199 -6.25 12.03 2.87
C ALA A 199 -5.46 12.80 3.94
N MET A 200 -5.53 12.36 5.21
CA MET A 200 -4.77 12.95 6.31
C MET A 200 -3.27 12.74 6.12
N ALA A 201 -2.86 11.52 5.74
CA ALA A 201 -1.45 11.25 5.43
C ALA A 201 -0.95 12.12 4.26
N LEU A 202 -1.76 12.30 3.21
CA LEU A 202 -1.44 13.17 2.08
C LEU A 202 -1.33 14.65 2.45
N ASN A 203 -2.16 15.14 3.38
CA ASN A 203 -2.03 16.49 3.89
C ASN A 203 -0.67 16.71 4.58
N LEU A 204 -0.16 15.71 5.31
CA LEU A 204 1.18 15.77 5.93
C LEU A 204 2.31 15.82 4.90
N PHE A 205 2.21 15.07 3.80
CA PHE A 205 3.22 15.09 2.72
C PHE A 205 3.35 16.46 2.04
N GLY A 206 2.28 17.25 2.04
CA GLY A 206 2.26 18.54 1.38
C GLY A 206 3.07 19.64 2.09
N TYR A 207 3.38 19.50 3.39
CA TYR A 207 4.20 20.49 4.11
C TYR A 207 5.65 20.50 3.60
N ASN A 208 6.19 19.34 3.21
CA ASN A 208 7.59 19.23 2.77
C ASN A 208 7.77 19.51 1.26
N VAL A 209 6.71 19.90 0.53
CA VAL A 209 6.81 20.15 -0.92
C VAL A 209 7.68 21.37 -1.19
N GLU A 210 7.65 22.37 -0.32
CA GLU A 210 8.39 23.62 -0.48
C GLU A 210 9.87 23.48 -0.11
N ASP A 211 10.21 22.51 0.76
CA ASP A 211 11.57 22.32 1.29
C ASP A 211 12.50 21.45 0.40
N GLU A 212 11.96 20.82 -0.65
CA GLU A 212 12.71 19.90 -1.51
C GLU A 212 12.67 20.31 -2.97
N ALA A 213 13.79 20.16 -3.68
CA ALA A 213 13.86 20.38 -5.11
C ALA A 213 12.87 19.49 -5.89
N ALA A 214 12.25 20.04 -6.93
CA ALA A 214 11.25 19.31 -7.71
C ALA A 214 11.81 17.98 -8.27
N GLU A 215 13.06 17.97 -8.74
CA GLU A 215 13.75 16.79 -9.32
C GLU A 215 13.85 15.54 -8.42
N VAL A 216 13.48 15.64 -7.13
CA VAL A 216 13.45 14.51 -6.17
C VAL A 216 12.05 14.19 -5.64
N TRP A 217 11.01 14.90 -6.09
CA TRP A 217 9.65 14.58 -5.68
C TRP A 217 9.22 13.23 -6.26
N SER A 218 8.67 12.37 -5.39
CA SER A 218 8.02 11.13 -5.80
C SER A 218 6.75 11.40 -6.61
N PRO A 219 6.21 10.41 -7.34
CA PRO A 219 4.97 10.57 -8.11
C PRO A 219 3.81 11.05 -7.23
N THR A 220 3.69 10.48 -6.01
CA THR A 220 2.68 10.89 -5.02
C THR A 220 2.87 12.34 -4.58
N LYS A 221 4.11 12.79 -4.38
CA LYS A 221 4.40 14.17 -3.95
C LYS A 221 4.06 15.18 -5.06
N LEU A 222 4.43 14.89 -6.31
CA LEU A 222 4.02 15.71 -7.46
C LEU A 222 2.49 15.72 -7.62
N ALA A 223 1.82 14.59 -7.43
CA ALA A 223 0.36 14.51 -7.48
C ALA A 223 -0.31 15.34 -6.36
N VAL A 224 0.25 15.35 -5.14
CA VAL A 224 -0.18 16.26 -4.06
C VAL A 224 -0.02 17.71 -4.48
N PHE A 225 1.14 18.10 -5.04
CA PHE A 225 1.38 19.45 -5.53
C PHE A 225 0.37 19.87 -6.60
N ILE A 226 0.11 19.00 -7.60
CA ILE A 226 -0.88 19.26 -8.66
C ILE A 226 -2.29 19.40 -8.07
N ALA A 227 -2.70 18.49 -7.19
CA ALA A 227 -4.03 18.53 -6.56
C ALA A 227 -4.21 19.80 -5.73
N ARG A 228 -3.17 20.23 -5.00
CA ARG A 228 -3.14 21.52 -4.31
C ARG A 228 -3.30 22.64 -5.32
N ARG A 229 -2.44 22.74 -6.33
CA ARG A 229 -2.49 23.80 -7.33
C ARG A 229 -3.86 23.93 -8.01
N LEU A 230 -4.50 22.81 -8.37
CA LEU A 230 -5.87 22.79 -8.89
C LEU A 230 -6.92 23.37 -7.92
N ASN A 231 -6.68 23.29 -6.61
CA ASN A 231 -7.56 23.84 -5.59
C ASN A 231 -7.37 25.34 -5.34
N TRP A 232 -6.18 25.91 -5.65
CA TRP A 232 -5.86 27.32 -5.41
C TRP A 232 -5.98 28.21 -6.65
N GLN A 233 -5.97 27.67 -7.87
CA GLN A 233 -6.09 28.50 -9.07
C GLN A 233 -7.55 28.74 -9.46
N GLU A 234 -7.96 29.99 -9.59
CA GLU A 234 -9.34 30.37 -9.92
C GLU A 234 -9.81 29.89 -11.30
N ASP A 235 -8.89 29.71 -12.25
CA ASP A 235 -9.16 29.17 -13.59
C ASP A 235 -9.36 27.64 -13.58
N SER A 236 -9.12 26.97 -12.44
CA SER A 236 -9.35 25.55 -12.28
C SER A 236 -10.81 25.26 -11.89
N PRO A 237 -11.48 24.28 -12.52
CA PRO A 237 -12.82 23.86 -12.11
C PRO A 237 -12.88 23.22 -10.71
N LEU A 238 -11.71 22.88 -10.14
CA LEU A 238 -11.58 22.34 -8.79
C LEU A 238 -11.20 23.40 -7.75
N PHE A 239 -11.23 24.69 -8.11
CA PHE A 239 -10.93 25.79 -7.19
C PHE A 239 -11.81 25.72 -5.93
N GLY A 240 -11.15 25.55 -4.78
CA GLY A 240 -11.79 25.36 -3.48
C GLY A 240 -12.75 24.16 -3.41
N LYS A 241 -12.63 23.15 -4.29
CA LYS A 241 -13.52 21.95 -4.31
C LYS A 241 -12.89 20.74 -3.64
N ILE A 242 -11.60 20.79 -3.34
CA ILE A 242 -10.84 19.72 -2.70
C ILE A 242 -10.69 20.05 -1.22
N LYS A 243 -11.04 19.11 -0.35
CA LYS A 243 -10.82 19.22 1.09
C LYS A 243 -9.33 19.07 1.38
N ILE A 244 -8.71 20.17 1.79
CA ILE A 244 -7.31 20.26 2.19
C ILE A 244 -7.27 20.81 3.61
N ASP A 245 -6.52 20.14 4.48
CA ASP A 245 -6.37 20.55 5.88
C ASP A 245 -5.04 21.34 6.01
N ALA A 246 -5.02 22.55 5.45
CA ALA A 246 -3.91 23.50 5.52
C ALA A 246 -4.44 24.89 5.93
N ALA A 247 -3.63 25.67 6.66
CA ALA A 247 -4.07 26.95 7.24
C ALA A 247 -4.47 28.00 6.19
N ASP A 248 -3.86 27.94 5.02
CA ASP A 248 -4.05 28.82 3.87
C ASP A 248 -5.00 28.25 2.79
N ALA A 249 -5.59 27.07 3.03
CA ALA A 249 -6.48 26.44 2.09
C ALA A 249 -7.81 27.23 1.94
N PRO A 250 -8.34 27.38 0.72
CA PRO A 250 -9.68 27.93 0.52
C PRO A 250 -10.71 27.13 1.30
N THR A 251 -11.75 27.81 1.80
CA THR A 251 -12.86 27.12 2.48
C THR A 251 -13.48 26.08 1.54
N PRO A 252 -13.52 24.79 1.92
CA PRO A 252 -13.97 23.75 1.01
C PRO A 252 -15.43 23.94 0.59
N SER A 253 -15.62 24.16 -0.70
CA SER A 253 -16.90 24.18 -1.38
C SER A 253 -17.12 22.87 -2.14
N ARG A 254 -18.32 22.70 -2.71
CA ARG A 254 -18.73 21.46 -3.37
C ARG A 254 -18.81 21.67 -4.88
N LEU A 255 -18.57 20.60 -5.64
CA LEU A 255 -18.99 20.55 -7.03
C LEU A 255 -20.53 20.62 -7.10
N PRO A 256 -21.11 21.15 -8.18
CA PRO A 256 -22.56 21.10 -8.39
C PRO A 256 -23.09 19.66 -8.28
N GLY A 257 -24.23 19.46 -7.63
CA GLY A 257 -24.81 18.13 -7.40
C GLY A 257 -24.10 17.25 -6.36
N ALA A 258 -22.95 17.67 -5.81
CA ALA A 258 -22.21 16.90 -4.80
C ALA A 258 -22.71 17.19 -3.36
N ASN A 259 -22.71 16.14 -2.53
CA ASN A 259 -23.08 16.26 -1.12
C ASN A 259 -21.93 16.67 -0.19
N ARG A 260 -20.67 16.54 -0.64
CA ARG A 260 -19.45 16.86 0.13
C ARG A 260 -18.34 17.33 -0.82
N ALA A 261 -17.36 18.04 -0.27
CA ALA A 261 -16.15 18.39 -1.00
C ALA A 261 -15.37 17.13 -1.39
N LEU A 262 -14.57 17.22 -2.46
CA LEU A 262 -13.75 16.11 -2.91
C LEU A 262 -12.64 15.82 -1.90
N SER A 263 -12.34 14.54 -1.68
CA SER A 263 -11.18 14.14 -0.90
C SER A 263 -9.90 14.41 -1.68
N LEU A 264 -8.87 14.97 -1.02
CA LEU A 264 -7.54 15.10 -1.60
C LEU A 264 -7.03 13.77 -2.19
N ALA A 265 -7.27 12.66 -1.49
CA ALA A 265 -6.87 11.33 -1.97
C ALA A 265 -7.52 10.94 -3.31
N ALA A 266 -8.73 11.41 -3.61
CA ALA A 266 -9.39 11.08 -4.88
C ALA A 266 -8.62 11.64 -6.08
N VAL A 267 -8.16 12.88 -5.97
CA VAL A 267 -7.39 13.57 -7.02
C VAL A 267 -5.96 13.07 -7.04
N VAL A 268 -5.31 12.96 -5.88
CA VAL A 268 -3.91 12.52 -5.78
C VAL A 268 -3.74 11.10 -6.32
N ASP A 269 -4.60 10.16 -5.97
CA ASP A 269 -4.49 8.79 -6.48
C ASP A 269 -4.68 8.74 -8.00
N GLY A 270 -5.66 9.48 -8.53
CA GLY A 270 -5.90 9.57 -9.97
C GLY A 270 -4.69 10.12 -10.73
N VAL A 271 -4.12 11.23 -10.25
CA VAL A 271 -2.93 11.84 -10.86
C VAL A 271 -1.69 10.98 -10.69
N ALA A 272 -1.46 10.37 -9.52
CA ALA A 272 -0.29 9.53 -9.27
C ALA A 272 -0.24 8.32 -10.22
N HIS A 273 -1.39 7.72 -10.55
CA HIS A 273 -1.48 6.62 -11.51
C HIS A 273 -1.18 7.04 -12.96
N LEU A 274 -1.28 8.33 -13.32
CA LEU A 274 -0.78 8.83 -14.60
C LEU A 274 0.75 8.84 -14.65
N LEU A 275 1.42 8.89 -13.49
CA LEU A 275 2.86 9.12 -13.37
C LEU A 275 3.66 7.85 -13.04
N SER A 276 3.06 6.88 -12.34
CA SER A 276 3.74 5.66 -11.89
C SER A 276 2.74 4.55 -11.53
N ASN A 277 3.04 3.32 -11.93
CA ASN A 277 2.36 2.12 -11.43
C ASN A 277 2.91 1.67 -10.06
N THR A 278 4.08 2.19 -9.68
CA THR A 278 4.87 1.74 -8.53
C THR A 278 5.33 2.91 -7.66
N ALA A 279 4.45 3.90 -7.44
CA ALA A 279 4.78 5.17 -6.78
C ALA A 279 5.49 5.04 -5.42
N SER A 280 5.16 4.01 -4.63
CA SER A 280 5.86 3.71 -3.36
C SER A 280 7.30 3.25 -3.57
N GLN A 281 7.56 2.44 -4.60
CA GLN A 281 8.91 1.96 -4.93
C GLN A 281 9.76 3.10 -5.51
N ASP A 282 9.17 3.96 -6.33
CA ASP A 282 9.83 5.19 -6.80
C ASP A 282 10.24 6.07 -5.62
N ALA A 283 9.34 6.28 -4.64
CA ALA A 283 9.64 7.06 -3.45
C ALA A 283 10.82 6.48 -2.65
N ASN A 284 10.83 5.15 -2.42
CA ASN A 284 11.94 4.49 -1.73
C ASN A 284 13.25 4.60 -2.52
N THR A 285 13.19 4.50 -3.84
CA THR A 285 14.36 4.62 -4.72
C THR A 285 14.94 6.03 -4.69
N LEU A 286 14.10 7.06 -4.77
CA LEU A 286 14.53 8.47 -4.71
C LEU A 286 15.13 8.86 -3.35
N LYS A 287 14.69 8.21 -2.28
CA LYS A 287 15.24 8.38 -0.92
C LYS A 287 16.52 7.58 -0.67
N SER A 288 16.84 6.59 -1.50
CA SER A 288 17.97 5.70 -1.24
C SER A 288 19.32 6.41 -1.43
N GLU A 289 20.10 6.50 -0.35
CA GLU A 289 21.50 6.97 -0.36
C GLU A 289 22.51 5.87 -0.75
N ARG A 290 22.07 4.78 -1.41
CA ARG A 290 23.00 3.71 -1.87
C ARG A 290 24.11 4.21 -2.81
N THR A 291 24.03 5.45 -3.27
CA THR A 291 25.03 6.14 -4.08
C THR A 291 25.42 7.45 -3.39
N LEU A 292 26.69 7.87 -3.51
CA LEU A 292 27.24 9.16 -3.04
C LEU A 292 26.49 10.42 -3.57
N ARG A 293 25.48 10.23 -4.43
CA ARG A 293 24.63 11.25 -5.02
C ARG A 293 23.16 10.87 -4.82
N ARG A 294 22.34 11.87 -4.45
CA ARG A 294 20.88 11.77 -4.35
C ARG A 294 20.30 11.42 -5.72
N ARG A 295 19.49 10.36 -5.79
CA ARG A 295 18.80 9.96 -7.02
C ARG A 295 17.76 11.00 -7.41
N LYS A 296 17.67 11.25 -8.71
CA LYS A 296 16.68 12.15 -9.32
C LYS A 296 15.64 11.33 -10.07
N ARG A 297 14.53 11.98 -10.44
CA ARG A 297 13.46 11.33 -11.21
C ARG A 297 13.96 10.64 -12.47
N ARG A 298 14.90 11.25 -13.19
CA ARG A 298 15.54 10.68 -14.40
C ARG A 298 16.25 9.34 -14.20
N ASP A 299 16.58 8.98 -12.96
CA ASP A 299 17.27 7.73 -12.62
C ASP A 299 16.28 6.57 -12.38
N LEU A 300 14.98 6.84 -12.42
CA LEU A 300 13.93 5.84 -12.25
C LEU A 300 13.61 5.13 -13.58
N PRO A 301 13.17 3.86 -13.53
CA PRO A 301 12.77 3.13 -14.74
C PRO A 301 11.53 3.75 -15.37
N ASN A 302 11.40 3.65 -16.69
CA ASN A 302 10.17 3.98 -17.39
C ASN A 302 9.22 2.77 -17.35
N ASP A 303 8.22 2.81 -16.48
CA ASP A 303 7.29 1.70 -16.18
C ASP A 303 5.99 1.74 -17.01
N GLY A 304 5.86 2.66 -17.96
CA GLY A 304 4.79 2.68 -18.96
C GLY A 304 3.53 3.54 -18.72
N PRO A 305 3.22 4.12 -17.54
CA PRO A 305 2.08 5.04 -17.40
C PRO A 305 2.11 6.21 -18.39
N LEU A 306 0.92 6.72 -18.71
CA LEU A 306 0.70 7.76 -19.73
C LEU A 306 1.68 8.94 -19.65
N LEU A 307 1.90 9.47 -18.44
CA LEU A 307 2.73 10.65 -18.20
C LEU A 307 4.07 10.28 -17.53
N ARG A 308 4.48 9.00 -17.56
CA ARG A 308 5.73 8.55 -16.93
C ARG A 308 6.95 9.24 -17.53
N ALA A 309 7.08 9.22 -18.85
CA ALA A 309 8.21 9.86 -19.53
C ALA A 309 8.26 11.38 -19.25
N TRP A 310 7.10 12.01 -19.07
CA TRP A 310 7.00 13.43 -18.74
C TRP A 310 7.48 13.70 -17.32
N TYR A 311 7.13 12.82 -16.39
CA TYR A 311 7.60 12.88 -15.01
C TYR A 311 9.12 12.67 -14.90
N LEU A 312 9.67 11.70 -15.64
CA LEU A 312 11.11 11.45 -15.71
C LEU A 312 11.88 12.62 -16.33
N ALA A 313 11.27 13.30 -17.32
CA ALA A 313 11.79 14.50 -17.96
C ALA A 313 11.55 15.79 -17.15
N GLU A 314 11.02 15.70 -15.93
CA GLU A 314 10.77 16.85 -15.04
C GLU A 314 9.82 17.90 -15.67
N ALA A 315 8.91 17.46 -16.54
CA ALA A 315 7.96 18.31 -17.28
C ALA A 315 6.72 18.69 -16.46
N ASP A 316 6.92 19.13 -15.21
CA ASP A 316 5.86 19.32 -14.19
C ASP A 316 4.77 20.30 -14.64
N ARG A 317 5.16 21.35 -15.37
CA ARG A 317 4.22 22.31 -15.93
C ARG A 317 3.31 21.69 -17.00
N SER A 318 3.87 20.90 -17.91
CA SER A 318 3.10 20.24 -18.97
C SER A 318 2.16 19.18 -18.39
N ILE A 319 2.60 18.43 -17.38
CA ILE A 319 1.76 17.48 -16.64
C ILE A 319 0.59 18.22 -15.98
N PHE A 320 0.87 19.33 -15.28
CA PHE A 320 -0.17 20.14 -14.67
C PHE A 320 -1.20 20.64 -15.69
N GLU A 321 -0.74 21.17 -16.84
CA GLU A 321 -1.61 21.69 -17.90
C GLU A 321 -2.50 20.58 -18.49
N VAL A 322 -1.97 19.37 -18.75
CA VAL A 322 -2.78 18.21 -19.20
C VAL A 322 -3.85 17.86 -18.17
N VAL A 323 -3.49 17.74 -16.90
CA VAL A 323 -4.43 17.41 -15.83
C VAL A 323 -5.51 18.49 -15.70
N ARG A 324 -5.12 19.77 -15.76
CA ARG A 324 -6.06 20.91 -15.67
C ARG A 324 -7.02 20.93 -16.86
N GLU A 325 -6.52 20.82 -18.09
CA GLU A 325 -7.37 20.83 -19.30
C GLU A 325 -8.34 19.64 -19.31
N PHE A 326 -7.90 18.47 -18.86
CA PHE A 326 -8.79 17.33 -18.72
C PHE A 326 -9.89 17.57 -17.67
N CYS A 327 -9.56 18.20 -16.55
CA CYS A 327 -10.55 18.62 -15.55
C CYS A 327 -11.50 19.68 -16.12
N MET A 328 -11.02 20.62 -16.95
CA MET A 328 -11.88 21.59 -17.63
C MET A 328 -12.87 20.90 -18.58
N ALA A 329 -12.39 19.93 -19.37
CA ALA A 329 -13.26 19.11 -20.21
C ALA A 329 -14.32 18.35 -19.40
N ALA A 330 -13.93 17.76 -18.27
CA ALA A 330 -14.87 17.08 -17.36
C ALA A 330 -15.88 18.06 -16.74
N ASN A 331 -15.46 19.28 -16.42
CA ASN A 331 -16.36 20.32 -15.93
C ASN A 331 -17.38 20.75 -16.99
N ASP A 332 -16.91 20.95 -18.22
CA ASP A 332 -17.73 21.39 -19.34
C ASP A 332 -18.80 20.37 -19.73
N VAL A 333 -18.46 19.07 -19.67
CA VAL A 333 -19.36 18.00 -20.08
C VAL A 333 -20.21 17.49 -18.91
N PHE A 334 -19.63 17.35 -17.71
CA PHE A 334 -20.27 16.64 -16.61
C PHE A 334 -20.51 17.51 -15.36
N TRP A 335 -19.48 18.15 -14.81
CA TRP A 335 -19.59 18.66 -13.43
C TRP A 335 -20.45 19.92 -13.29
N LYS A 336 -20.39 20.87 -14.23
CA LYS A 336 -21.07 22.17 -14.06
C LYS A 336 -22.60 22.06 -13.95
N ASN A 337 -23.18 21.04 -14.59
CA ASN A 337 -24.61 20.77 -14.65
C ASN A 337 -24.99 19.41 -14.04
N ALA A 338 -24.13 18.84 -13.19
CA ALA A 338 -24.35 17.51 -12.64
C ALA A 338 -25.62 17.47 -11.75
N PRO A 339 -26.53 16.50 -11.96
CA PRO A 339 -27.68 16.32 -11.09
C PRO A 339 -27.25 15.86 -9.69
N THR A 340 -28.07 16.19 -8.70
CA THR A 340 -27.87 15.72 -7.33
C THR A 340 -27.81 14.20 -7.31
N GLY A 341 -26.73 13.67 -6.72
CA GLY A 341 -26.54 12.22 -6.60
C GLY A 341 -25.60 11.62 -7.64
N SER A 342 -25.25 12.34 -8.71
CA SER A 342 -24.34 11.87 -9.76
C SER A 342 -23.01 11.35 -9.17
N MET A 343 -22.57 10.19 -9.64
CA MET A 343 -21.30 9.60 -9.20
C MET A 343 -20.08 10.34 -9.76
N LEU A 344 -20.22 11.07 -10.87
CA LEU A 344 -19.12 11.81 -11.51
C LEU A 344 -18.59 12.98 -10.67
N VAL A 345 -19.41 13.53 -9.78
CA VAL A 345 -19.03 14.60 -8.84
C VAL A 345 -18.59 14.07 -7.47
N ARG A 346 -18.48 12.75 -7.34
CA ARG A 346 -17.95 12.07 -6.15
C ARG A 346 -16.51 11.59 -6.39
N ALA A 347 -15.83 11.22 -5.30
CA ALA A 347 -14.47 10.69 -5.35
C ALA A 347 -14.29 9.51 -6.33
N VAL A 348 -15.29 8.62 -6.41
CA VAL A 348 -15.29 7.46 -7.30
C VAL A 348 -15.30 7.90 -8.77
N GLY A 349 -16.16 8.85 -9.14
CA GLY A 349 -16.24 9.36 -10.50
C GLY A 349 -15.00 10.16 -10.91
N VAL A 350 -14.45 10.98 -10.03
CA VAL A 350 -13.19 11.71 -10.31
C VAL A 350 -12.04 10.73 -10.56
N ARG A 351 -11.93 9.66 -9.78
CA ARG A 351 -10.94 8.59 -10.02
C ARG A 351 -11.20 7.85 -11.33
N ALA A 352 -12.47 7.59 -11.67
CA ALA A 352 -12.83 6.97 -12.93
C ALA A 352 -12.46 7.84 -14.15
N LEU A 353 -12.64 9.15 -14.06
CA LEU A 353 -12.23 10.10 -15.09
C LEU A 353 -10.71 10.06 -15.31
N PHE A 354 -9.90 10.06 -14.24
CA PHE A 354 -8.45 9.90 -14.38
C PHE A 354 -8.04 8.51 -14.88
N SER A 355 -8.76 7.45 -14.50
CA SER A 355 -8.56 6.11 -15.04
C SER A 355 -8.90 6.03 -16.54
N PHE A 356 -9.91 6.77 -16.98
CA PHE A 356 -10.22 6.92 -18.40
C PHE A 356 -9.10 7.68 -19.11
N LEU A 357 -8.61 8.80 -18.56
CA LEU A 357 -7.46 9.52 -19.12
C LEU A 357 -6.23 8.62 -19.25
N LEU A 358 -5.92 7.82 -18.23
CA LEU A 358 -4.79 6.87 -18.26
C LEU A 358 -4.89 5.90 -19.44
N GLN A 359 -6.08 5.36 -19.71
CA GLN A 359 -6.29 4.32 -20.73
C GLN A 359 -6.53 4.89 -22.13
N ALA A 360 -7.15 6.06 -22.23
CA ALA A 360 -7.50 6.69 -23.51
C ALA A 360 -6.49 7.77 -23.94
N GLY A 361 -5.53 8.14 -23.09
CA GLY A 361 -4.68 9.31 -23.29
C GLY A 361 -3.94 9.35 -24.63
N GLU A 362 -3.41 8.22 -25.09
CA GLU A 362 -2.80 8.11 -26.42
C GLU A 362 -3.80 8.37 -27.55
N THR A 363 -5.01 7.82 -27.44
CA THR A 363 -6.13 8.08 -28.39
C THR A 363 -6.59 9.54 -28.35
N LEU A 364 -6.43 10.23 -27.20
CA LEU A 364 -6.69 11.67 -27.05
C LEU A 364 -5.54 12.54 -27.58
N GLY A 365 -4.47 11.93 -28.09
CA GLY A 365 -3.33 12.61 -28.69
C GLY A 365 -2.25 13.01 -27.69
N VAL A 366 -2.22 12.47 -26.47
CA VAL A 366 -1.12 12.68 -25.52
C VAL A 366 0.13 11.96 -26.04
N PRO A 367 1.21 12.67 -26.41
CA PRO A 367 2.41 12.03 -26.91
C PRO A 367 3.20 11.32 -25.80
N ALA A 368 3.97 10.30 -26.19
CA ALA A 368 4.82 9.53 -25.29
C ALA A 368 5.95 10.37 -24.63
N SER A 369 6.24 11.57 -25.12
CA SER A 369 7.21 12.50 -24.53
C SER A 369 6.66 13.93 -24.56
N PRO A 370 7.10 14.81 -23.66
CA PRO A 370 6.63 16.19 -23.63
C PRO A 370 6.80 16.89 -24.99
N PRO A 371 5.75 17.55 -25.51
CA PRO A 371 5.83 18.22 -26.80
C PRO A 371 6.67 19.51 -26.71
N ASN A 372 7.31 19.87 -27.83
CA ASN A 372 8.07 21.12 -27.95
C ASN A 372 7.14 22.35 -27.93
N ASP A 373 6.06 22.32 -28.72
CA ASP A 373 5.02 23.35 -28.67
C ASP A 373 3.94 22.97 -27.65
N ARG A 374 4.19 23.36 -26.40
CA ARG A 374 3.29 23.09 -25.28
C ARG A 374 1.93 23.75 -25.48
N GLN A 375 1.87 24.97 -26.00
CA GLN A 375 0.63 25.75 -26.05
C GLN A 375 -0.34 25.20 -27.11
N GLN A 376 0.19 24.87 -28.28
CA GLN A 376 -0.60 24.24 -29.33
C GLN A 376 -1.16 22.90 -28.85
N PHE A 377 -0.29 22.05 -28.29
CA PHE A 377 -0.68 20.73 -27.80
C PHE A 377 -1.79 20.81 -26.74
N VAL A 378 -1.65 21.66 -25.74
CA VAL A 378 -2.64 21.80 -24.65
C VAL A 378 -4.02 22.21 -25.21
N THR A 379 -4.04 23.07 -26.22
CA THR A 379 -5.28 23.50 -26.89
C THR A 379 -5.95 22.34 -27.63
N GLU A 380 -5.19 21.59 -28.43
CA GLU A 380 -5.68 20.44 -29.18
C GLU A 380 -6.15 19.30 -28.25
N PHE A 381 -5.36 18.99 -27.23
CA PHE A 381 -5.70 18.01 -26.21
C PHE A 381 -7.02 18.36 -25.51
N GLY A 382 -7.23 19.61 -25.11
CA GLY A 382 -8.47 20.06 -24.50
C GLY A 382 -9.70 19.85 -25.41
N ALA A 383 -9.55 20.08 -26.72
CA ALA A 383 -10.61 19.82 -27.70
C ALA A 383 -10.90 18.32 -27.86
N HIS A 384 -9.85 17.48 -27.93
CA HIS A 384 -10.00 16.02 -28.00
C HIS A 384 -10.64 15.45 -26.73
N ALA A 385 -10.22 15.91 -25.55
CA ALA A 385 -10.78 15.50 -24.27
C ALA A 385 -12.29 15.84 -24.19
N ARG A 386 -12.69 17.07 -24.54
CA ARG A 386 -14.11 17.47 -24.60
C ARG A 386 -14.92 16.58 -25.55
N ARG A 387 -14.41 16.33 -26.75
CA ARG A 387 -15.06 15.47 -27.75
C ARG A 387 -15.22 14.05 -27.20
N ALA A 388 -14.19 13.47 -26.60
CA ALA A 388 -14.23 12.11 -26.08
C ALA A 388 -15.20 11.96 -24.91
N LEU A 389 -15.21 12.90 -23.96
CA LEU A 389 -16.14 12.89 -22.84
C LEU A 389 -17.58 13.14 -23.28
N SER A 390 -17.81 13.99 -24.30
CA SER A 390 -19.16 14.27 -24.82
C SER A 390 -19.89 13.04 -25.39
N LYS A 391 -19.16 12.00 -25.81
CA LYS A 391 -19.77 10.74 -26.28
C LYS A 391 -20.53 9.99 -25.18
N ALA A 392 -20.25 10.29 -23.92
CA ALA A 392 -20.94 9.75 -22.75
C ALA A 392 -21.86 10.77 -22.07
N SER A 393 -22.13 11.93 -22.70
CA SER A 393 -22.94 13.01 -22.10
C SER A 393 -24.40 12.64 -21.89
N SER A 394 -24.94 11.70 -22.66
CA SER A 394 -26.32 11.22 -22.53
C SER A 394 -26.52 10.18 -21.43
N ILE A 395 -25.45 9.75 -20.77
CA ILE A 395 -25.49 8.66 -19.79
C ILE A 395 -25.90 9.21 -18.43
N ASP A 396 -26.86 8.55 -17.79
CA ASP A 396 -27.30 8.90 -16.45
C ASP A 396 -26.37 8.32 -15.37
N PHE A 397 -25.44 9.15 -14.90
CA PHE A 397 -24.53 8.79 -13.81
C PHE A 397 -25.15 8.82 -12.40
N THR A 398 -26.48 8.98 -12.29
CA THR A 398 -27.23 8.76 -11.04
C THR A 398 -27.78 7.33 -10.93
N ASP A 399 -27.69 6.53 -12.01
CA ASP A 399 -28.15 5.16 -12.05
C ASP A 399 -27.48 4.28 -10.99
N VAL A 400 -28.27 3.36 -10.40
CA VAL A 400 -27.82 2.41 -9.36
C VAL A 400 -26.66 1.52 -9.80
N PHE A 401 -26.47 1.36 -11.11
CA PHE A 401 -25.32 0.68 -11.70
C PHE A 401 -23.98 1.29 -11.27
N PHE A 402 -23.94 2.62 -11.10
CA PHE A 402 -22.76 3.34 -10.66
C PHE A 402 -22.76 3.45 -9.13
N GLU A 403 -22.12 2.51 -8.46
CA GLU A 403 -22.02 2.50 -7.00
C GLU A 403 -20.84 3.35 -6.50
N ALA A 404 -20.89 3.77 -5.23
CA ALA A 404 -19.76 4.41 -4.55
C ALA A 404 -18.68 3.41 -4.10
N SER A 405 -18.29 2.48 -4.99
CA SER A 405 -17.37 1.37 -4.73
C SER A 405 -16.26 1.30 -5.80
N GLY A 406 -15.25 0.45 -5.59
CA GLY A 406 -14.22 0.19 -6.60
C GLY A 406 -14.80 -0.41 -7.89
N ARG A 407 -15.86 -1.23 -7.78
CA ARG A 407 -16.61 -1.74 -8.94
C ARG A 407 -17.31 -0.62 -9.68
N GLY A 408 -17.93 0.32 -8.96
CA GLY A 408 -18.55 1.50 -9.57
C GLY A 408 -17.54 2.40 -10.29
N GLN A 409 -16.33 2.56 -9.75
CA GLN A 409 -15.24 3.25 -10.46
C GLN A 409 -14.95 2.58 -11.80
N ALA A 410 -14.75 1.26 -11.80
CA ALA A 410 -14.47 0.50 -13.01
C ALA A 410 -15.61 0.59 -14.03
N ARG A 411 -16.88 0.54 -13.58
CA ARG A 411 -18.06 0.69 -14.43
C ARG A 411 -18.12 2.06 -15.13
N ILE A 412 -17.85 3.14 -14.40
CA ILE A 412 -17.78 4.49 -14.99
C ILE A 412 -16.65 4.54 -16.04
N THR A 413 -15.46 4.05 -15.69
CA THR A 413 -14.32 4.01 -16.63
C THR A 413 -14.67 3.23 -17.90
N ASN A 414 -15.22 2.03 -17.76
CA ASN A 414 -15.55 1.15 -18.88
C ASN A 414 -16.60 1.77 -19.79
N VAL A 415 -17.63 2.39 -19.22
CA VAL A 415 -18.64 3.11 -20.01
C VAL A 415 -17.99 4.22 -20.84
N LEU A 416 -17.09 5.03 -20.26
CA LEU A 416 -16.38 6.07 -21.00
C LEU A 416 -15.49 5.49 -22.12
N LEU A 417 -14.83 4.36 -21.88
CA LEU A 417 -14.01 3.66 -22.87
C LEU A 417 -14.84 3.07 -24.01
N ILE A 418 -15.98 2.45 -23.69
CA ILE A 418 -16.91 1.88 -24.66
C ILE A 418 -17.51 2.99 -25.52
N SER A 419 -17.97 4.09 -24.92
CA SER A 419 -18.44 5.27 -25.65
C SER A 419 -17.39 5.84 -26.60
N ASN A 420 -16.10 5.59 -26.34
CA ASN A 420 -15.00 5.99 -27.21
C ASN A 420 -14.50 4.91 -28.17
N GLY A 421 -15.09 3.71 -28.16
CA GLY A 421 -14.69 2.59 -29.03
C GLY A 421 -13.34 1.96 -28.64
N ILE A 422 -12.85 2.23 -27.43
CA ILE A 422 -11.56 1.72 -26.93
C ILE A 422 -11.73 0.33 -26.29
N LEU A 423 -12.90 0.08 -25.71
CA LEU A 423 -13.25 -1.18 -25.06
C LEU A 423 -14.53 -1.74 -25.68
N SER A 424 -14.55 -3.05 -25.96
CA SER A 424 -15.75 -3.75 -26.41
C SER A 424 -16.56 -4.26 -25.21
N ILE A 425 -17.89 -4.16 -25.28
CA ILE A 425 -18.80 -4.71 -24.26
C ILE A 425 -18.59 -6.22 -24.10
N ASP A 426 -18.26 -6.93 -25.18
CA ASP A 426 -18.10 -8.39 -25.18
C ASP A 426 -16.82 -8.86 -24.48
N SER A 427 -15.89 -7.93 -24.20
CA SER A 427 -14.68 -8.22 -23.42
C SER A 427 -14.90 -8.15 -21.90
N LEU A 428 -16.08 -7.73 -21.45
CA LEU A 428 -16.42 -7.59 -20.04
C LEU A 428 -17.00 -8.88 -19.45
N PRO A 429 -16.88 -9.10 -18.13
CA PRO A 429 -17.48 -10.26 -17.47
C PRO A 429 -18.99 -10.36 -17.73
N GLU A 430 -19.47 -11.55 -18.07
CA GLU A 430 -20.88 -11.81 -18.48
C GLU A 430 -21.91 -11.24 -17.49
N GLY A 431 -21.61 -11.29 -16.19
CA GLY A 431 -22.52 -10.86 -15.12
C GLY A 431 -22.92 -9.38 -15.15
N ASP A 432 -22.18 -8.50 -15.82
CA ASP A 432 -22.51 -7.07 -15.94
C ASP A 432 -22.92 -6.63 -17.37
N SER A 433 -22.84 -7.53 -18.36
CA SER A 433 -22.95 -7.17 -19.78
C SER A 433 -24.31 -6.54 -20.14
N ASN A 434 -25.40 -7.06 -19.54
CA ASN A 434 -26.76 -6.52 -19.75
C ASN A 434 -26.94 -5.12 -19.15
N ASP A 435 -26.33 -4.85 -18.00
CA ASP A 435 -26.38 -3.52 -17.39
C ASP A 435 -25.59 -2.49 -18.20
N TYR A 436 -24.43 -2.86 -18.76
CA TYR A 436 -23.70 -2.00 -19.67
C TYR A 436 -24.53 -1.67 -20.92
N ARG A 437 -25.15 -2.68 -21.56
CA ARG A 437 -26.02 -2.45 -22.73
C ARG A 437 -27.20 -1.53 -22.40
N ARG A 438 -27.85 -1.74 -21.24
CA ARG A 438 -28.95 -0.90 -20.74
C ARG A 438 -28.53 0.56 -20.58
N VAL A 439 -27.43 0.81 -19.87
CA VAL A 439 -26.96 2.18 -19.57
C VAL A 439 -26.42 2.89 -20.80
N LEU A 440 -25.84 2.15 -21.75
CA LEU A 440 -25.36 2.68 -23.03
C LEU A 440 -26.46 2.84 -24.09
N GLY A 441 -27.68 2.36 -23.82
CA GLY A 441 -28.79 2.41 -24.79
C GLY A 441 -28.61 1.47 -25.99
N VAL A 442 -27.80 0.42 -25.86
CA VAL A 442 -27.62 -0.61 -26.89
C VAL A 442 -28.78 -1.59 -26.79
N ALA A 443 -29.44 -1.92 -27.91
CA ALA A 443 -30.53 -2.87 -27.93
C ALA A 443 -30.09 -4.21 -27.30
N LEU A 444 -30.88 -4.71 -26.33
CA LEU A 444 -30.71 -6.07 -25.82
C LEU A 444 -31.18 -7.03 -26.90
N ASP A 445 -30.32 -7.93 -27.36
CA ASP A 445 -30.75 -9.04 -28.20
C ASP A 445 -31.84 -9.80 -27.43
N ARG A 446 -33.06 -9.78 -27.99
CA ARG A 446 -34.17 -10.58 -27.47
C ARG A 446 -33.87 -12.03 -27.81
N SER A 447 -33.27 -12.76 -26.87
CA SER A 447 -33.20 -14.22 -26.91
C SER A 447 -34.59 -14.83 -26.74
#